data_AF-A0A0G1N954-F1
#
_entry.id   AF-A0A0G1N954-F1
#
_cell.length_a   1.000
_cell.length_b   1.000
_cell.length_c   1.000
_cell.angle_alpha   90.00
_cell.angle_beta   90.00
_cell.angle_gamma   90.00
#
_symmetry.space_group_name_H-M   'P 1'
#
loop_
_entity.id
_entity.type
_entity.pdbx_description
1 polymer ?
#
loop_
_entity_poly.entity_id
_entity_poly.type
_entity_poly.pdbx_seq_one_letter_code
_entity_poly.pdbx_strand_id
1 'polypeptide(L)'
;MDTESIWTQRDPEPFLDENGELIPPSETVSVLSINFDSVTSNPDKSRADEIMLLTVKNKKQPPKSREKKPPGIGLPGGGVESKESLKHAADRESDGEAGYKLLKIYGEVFTDHRTHINNVVRIFLAEPSDLQTSIRESDEVDPNWKNWVSLRSGNTAQKSC
;
A
#
# COMPACT_ATOMS: atom_id res chain seq x y z
N MET A 1 -2.91 -39.39 -7.60
CA MET A 1 -3.53 -38.19 -7.01
C MET A 1 -2.89 -37.03 -7.73
N ASP A 2 -3.62 -36.45 -8.68
CA ASP A 2 -3.11 -35.39 -9.55
C ASP A 2 -3.05 -34.08 -8.77
N THR A 3 -1.85 -33.56 -8.59
CA THR A 3 -1.56 -32.33 -7.83
C THR A 3 -1.67 -31.06 -8.70
N GLU A 4 -2.16 -31.17 -9.94
CA GLU A 4 -2.19 -30.04 -10.88
C GLU A 4 -3.43 -29.15 -10.75
N SER A 5 -4.43 -29.50 -9.95
CA SER A 5 -5.74 -28.82 -9.98
C SER A 5 -5.90 -27.60 -9.07
N ILE A 6 -4.83 -27.10 -8.43
CA ILE A 6 -4.93 -26.00 -7.44
C ILE A 6 -4.56 -24.63 -8.04
N TRP A 7 -4.03 -24.59 -9.27
CA TRP A 7 -3.49 -23.37 -9.88
C TRP A 7 -4.21 -22.90 -11.15
N THR A 8 -5.25 -23.59 -11.61
CA THR A 8 -6.15 -23.00 -12.60
C THR A 8 -7.05 -21.99 -11.90
N GLN A 9 -6.51 -20.78 -11.68
CA GLN A 9 -7.36 -19.59 -11.59
C GLN A 9 -8.20 -19.57 -12.86
N ARG A 10 -9.50 -19.82 -12.75
CA ARG A 10 -10.42 -19.45 -13.83
C ARG A 10 -10.23 -17.97 -14.07
N ASP A 11 -10.08 -17.58 -15.33
CA ASP A 11 -10.14 -16.17 -15.68
C ASP A 11 -11.43 -15.60 -15.10
N PRO A 12 -11.37 -14.48 -14.38
CA PRO A 12 -12.55 -13.88 -13.80
C PRO A 12 -13.54 -13.51 -14.91
N GLU A 13 -14.83 -13.73 -14.64
CA GLU A 13 -15.90 -13.24 -15.49
C GLU A 13 -15.73 -11.71 -15.68
N PRO A 14 -15.87 -11.21 -16.91
CA PRO A 14 -15.70 -9.79 -17.19
C PRO A 14 -16.82 -8.97 -16.52
N PHE A 15 -16.48 -7.76 -16.09
CA PHE A 15 -17.48 -6.83 -15.58
C PHE A 15 -18.22 -6.16 -16.74
N LEU A 16 -19.55 -6.27 -16.73
CA LEU A 16 -20.42 -5.69 -17.75
C LEU A 16 -21.33 -4.62 -17.13
N ASP A 17 -21.66 -3.59 -17.90
CA ASP A 17 -22.65 -2.58 -17.53
C ASP A 17 -24.10 -3.05 -17.79
N GLU A 18 -25.07 -2.16 -17.56
CA GLU A 18 -26.49 -2.45 -17.77
C GLU A 18 -26.86 -2.77 -19.23
N ASN A 19 -26.00 -2.43 -20.19
CA ASN A 19 -26.16 -2.68 -21.62
C ASN A 19 -25.36 -3.91 -22.10
N GLY A 20 -24.61 -4.56 -21.20
CA GLY A 20 -23.73 -5.68 -21.54
C GLY A 20 -22.38 -5.25 -22.13
N GLU A 21 -21.98 -3.98 -21.99
CA GLU A 21 -20.67 -3.49 -22.42
C GLU A 21 -19.59 -3.74 -21.37
N LEU A 22 -18.37 -4.05 -21.82
CA LEU A 22 -17.23 -4.29 -20.94
C LEU A 22 -16.85 -3.02 -20.16
N ILE A 23 -16.89 -3.11 -18.83
CA ILE A 23 -16.42 -2.07 -17.92
C ILE A 23 -14.92 -2.29 -17.69
N PRO A 24 -14.04 -1.37 -18.13
CA PRO A 24 -12.63 -1.46 -17.80
C PRO A 24 -12.44 -1.36 -16.28
N PRO A 25 -11.49 -2.11 -15.70
CA PRO A 25 -11.24 -2.04 -14.27
C PRO A 25 -10.74 -0.65 -13.87
N SER A 26 -11.11 -0.21 -12.67
CA SER A 26 -10.43 0.93 -12.05
C SER A 26 -9.00 0.55 -11.66
N GLU A 27 -8.10 1.53 -11.61
CA GLU A 27 -6.72 1.29 -11.20
C GLU A 27 -6.45 1.93 -9.83
N THR A 28 -5.70 1.20 -9.01
CA THR A 28 -5.21 1.63 -7.70
C THR A 28 -3.73 1.39 -7.65
N VAL A 29 -2.99 2.28 -6.99
CA VAL A 29 -1.56 2.11 -6.74
C VAL A 29 -1.30 1.90 -5.27
N SER A 30 -0.22 1.17 -4.96
CA SER A 30 0.30 1.06 -3.60
C SER A 30 1.82 1.18 -3.62
N VAL A 31 2.37 1.83 -2.60
CA VAL A 31 3.80 2.12 -2.50
C VAL A 31 4.44 1.21 -1.46
N LEU A 32 5.34 0.35 -1.92
CA LEU A 32 6.21 -0.43 -1.08
C LEU A 32 7.55 0.31 -0.94
N SER A 33 7.78 0.88 0.24
CA SER A 33 9.06 1.51 0.59
C SER A 33 9.74 0.73 1.70
N ILE A 34 11.02 0.43 1.50
CA ILE A 34 11.85 -0.35 2.42
C ILE A 34 12.99 0.55 2.91
N ASN A 35 13.17 0.61 4.23
CA ASN A 35 14.34 1.21 4.85
C ASN A 35 15.08 0.16 5.68
N PHE A 36 16.40 0.30 5.77
CA PHE A 36 17.26 -0.57 6.58
C PHE A 36 17.77 0.23 7.77
N ASP A 37 17.23 -0.05 8.96
CA ASP A 37 17.70 0.58 10.20
C ASP A 37 18.87 -0.22 10.78
N SER A 38 19.99 0.46 11.02
CA SER A 38 21.19 -0.16 11.57
C SER A 38 21.01 -0.42 13.06
N VAL A 39 20.86 -1.69 13.45
CA VAL A 39 20.71 -2.09 14.86
C VAL A 39 21.98 -1.84 15.68
N THR A 40 23.12 -1.69 15.02
CA THR A 40 24.39 -1.36 15.68
C THR A 40 25.26 -0.48 14.79
N SER A 41 25.86 0.56 15.39
CA SER A 41 26.90 1.38 14.75
C SER A 41 28.30 0.74 14.81
N ASN A 42 28.43 -0.43 15.45
CA ASN A 42 29.69 -1.16 15.54
C ASN A 42 29.81 -2.14 14.35
N PRO A 43 30.77 -1.93 13.44
CA PRO A 43 30.91 -2.74 12.23
C PRO A 43 31.31 -4.20 12.49
N ASP A 44 31.83 -4.51 13.69
CA ASP A 44 32.35 -5.83 14.09
C ASP A 44 31.31 -6.71 14.80
N LYS A 45 30.12 -6.19 15.09
CA LYS A 45 28.99 -6.97 15.60
C LYS A 45 28.09 -7.43 14.45
N SER A 46 27.42 -8.57 14.62
CA SER A 46 26.45 -9.11 13.64
C SER A 46 25.45 -8.02 13.23
N ARG A 47 25.52 -7.61 11.96
CA ARG A 47 24.60 -6.66 11.34
C ARG A 47 23.36 -7.41 10.90
N ALA A 48 22.36 -7.46 11.75
CA ALA A 48 21.02 -7.80 11.29
C ALA A 48 20.27 -6.48 11.16
N ASP A 49 20.43 -5.81 10.01
CA ASP A 49 19.69 -4.58 9.70
C ASP A 49 18.18 -4.88 9.84
N GLU A 50 17.46 -3.98 10.49
CA GLU A 50 16.01 -4.10 10.58
C GLU A 50 15.39 -3.57 9.30
N ILE A 51 14.62 -4.45 8.64
CA ILE A 51 13.83 -4.06 7.48
C ILE A 51 12.59 -3.35 8.00
N MET A 52 12.49 -2.07 7.69
CA MET A 52 11.38 -1.21 8.01
C MET A 52 10.51 -1.02 6.76
N LEU A 53 9.20 -1.14 6.90
CA LEU A 53 8.25 -0.77 5.86
C LEU A 53 7.59 0.57 6.17
N LEU A 54 7.41 1.38 5.13
CA LEU A 54 6.54 2.53 5.21
C LEU A 54 5.08 2.06 5.19
N THR A 55 4.32 2.46 6.20
CA THR A 55 2.93 2.07 6.39
C THR A 55 2.09 3.28 6.77
N VAL A 56 0.79 3.15 6.56
CA VAL A 56 -0.25 4.09 7.01
C VAL A 56 -1.28 3.34 7.83
N LYS A 57 -2.00 4.05 8.68
CA LYS A 57 -3.09 3.48 9.46
C LYS A 57 -4.37 4.24 9.19
N ASN A 58 -5.29 3.62 8.47
CA ASN A 58 -6.60 4.18 8.18
C ASN A 58 -7.43 4.24 9.46
N LYS A 59 -7.99 5.42 9.73
CA LYS A 59 -8.98 5.60 10.79
C LYS A 59 -10.26 4.84 10.45
N LYS A 60 -11.05 4.58 11.49
CA LYS A 60 -12.43 4.13 11.28
C LYS A 60 -13.24 5.27 10.68
N GLN A 61 -13.57 5.15 9.40
CA GLN A 61 -14.35 6.15 8.67
C GLN A 61 -15.78 6.27 9.22
N PRO A 62 -16.34 7.49 9.31
CA PRO A 62 -17.74 7.67 9.65
C PRO A 62 -18.65 7.08 8.55
N PRO A 63 -19.88 6.65 8.87
CA PRO A 63 -20.77 5.95 7.93
C PRO A 63 -21.09 6.71 6.63
N LYS A 64 -20.86 8.03 6.60
CA LYS A 64 -21.12 8.93 5.46
C LYS A 64 -19.87 9.23 4.62
N SER A 65 -18.71 8.65 4.95
CA SER A 65 -17.49 8.85 4.17
C SER A 65 -17.67 8.36 2.73
N ARG A 66 -17.20 9.16 1.77
CA ARG A 66 -17.27 8.82 0.34
C ARG A 66 -16.30 7.71 -0.04
N GLU A 67 -15.11 7.70 0.54
CA GLU A 67 -14.03 6.77 0.16
C GLU A 67 -14.16 5.39 0.80
N LYS A 68 -14.84 5.28 1.94
CA LYS A 68 -15.09 4.01 2.67
C LYS A 68 -13.83 3.14 2.85
N LYS A 69 -12.65 3.75 2.99
CA LYS A 69 -11.38 3.04 3.25
C LYS A 69 -11.55 2.11 4.47
N PRO A 70 -11.20 0.81 4.38
CA PRO A 70 -11.29 -0.10 5.50
C PRO A 70 -10.31 0.35 6.60
N PRO A 71 -10.71 0.30 7.89
CA PRO A 71 -9.78 0.60 8.98
C PRO A 71 -8.70 -0.48 9.04
N GLY A 72 -7.45 -0.09 9.28
CA GLY A 72 -6.35 -1.04 9.33
C GLY A 72 -5.01 -0.41 9.01
N ILE A 73 -3.96 -1.22 9.07
CA ILE A 73 -2.60 -0.85 8.67
C ILE A 73 -2.38 -1.37 7.24
N GLY A 74 -1.85 -0.50 6.38
CA GLY A 74 -1.58 -0.83 4.98
C GLY A 74 -0.38 -0.07 4.44
N LEU A 75 -0.11 -0.28 3.16
CA LEU A 75 0.81 0.55 2.40
C LEU A 75 0.11 1.87 2.02
N PRO A 76 0.84 2.98 1.90
CA PRO A 76 0.30 4.19 1.28
C PRO A 76 -0.21 3.86 -0.13
N GLY A 77 -1.41 4.32 -0.48
CA GLY A 77 -1.98 4.03 -1.78
C GLY A 77 -3.43 4.43 -1.95
N GLY A 78 -3.85 4.56 -3.21
CA GLY A 78 -5.19 5.00 -3.55
C GLY A 78 -5.48 4.94 -5.04
N GLY A 79 -6.65 5.47 -5.41
CA GLY A 79 -7.18 5.40 -6.77
C GLY A 79 -6.38 6.28 -7.72
N VAL A 80 -6.19 5.80 -8.95
CA VAL A 80 -5.59 6.59 -10.03
C VAL A 80 -6.63 7.56 -10.57
N GLU A 81 -6.30 8.85 -10.58
CA GLU A 81 -7.23 9.88 -11.07
C GLU A 81 -7.27 9.94 -12.61
N SER A 82 -8.33 10.57 -13.14
CA SER A 82 -8.49 10.73 -14.60
C SER A 82 -7.30 11.49 -15.20
N LYS A 83 -6.64 10.89 -16.20
CA LYS A 83 -5.44 11.40 -16.89
C LYS A 83 -4.18 11.45 -16.02
N GLU A 84 -4.22 10.91 -14.81
CA GLU A 84 -3.05 10.76 -13.96
C GLU A 84 -2.22 9.56 -14.42
N SER A 85 -0.89 9.68 -14.36
CA SER A 85 -0.01 8.53 -14.58
C SER A 85 0.15 7.71 -13.30
N LEU A 86 0.32 6.40 -13.41
CA LEU A 86 0.54 5.50 -12.25
C LEU A 86 1.65 5.98 -11.31
N LYS A 87 2.74 6.52 -11.86
CA LYS A 87 3.87 7.05 -11.09
C LYS A 87 3.51 8.32 -10.32
N HIS A 88 2.70 9.19 -10.92
CA HIS A 88 2.21 10.39 -10.26
C HIS A 88 1.26 10.01 -9.13
N ALA A 89 0.34 9.07 -9.38
CA ALA A 89 -0.54 8.55 -8.35
C ALA A 89 0.27 7.99 -7.17
N ALA A 90 1.31 7.19 -7.43
CA ALA A 90 2.15 6.63 -6.38
C ALA A 90 2.82 7.71 -5.51
N ASP A 91 3.36 8.78 -6.12
CA ASP A 91 3.95 9.90 -5.40
C ASP A 91 2.91 10.69 -4.59
N ARG A 92 1.76 10.98 -5.21
CA ARG A 92 0.64 11.71 -4.58
C ARG A 92 0.12 10.97 -3.34
N GLU A 93 -0.12 9.67 -3.45
CA GLU A 93 -0.64 8.84 -2.35
C GLU A 93 0.39 8.69 -1.22
N SER A 94 1.68 8.52 -1.55
CA SER A 94 2.75 8.46 -0.55
C SER A 94 2.90 9.78 0.23
N ASP A 95 2.88 10.92 -0.46
CA ASP A 95 2.95 12.24 0.18
C ASP A 95 1.65 12.57 0.93
N GLY A 96 0.49 12.19 0.39
CA GLY A 96 -0.83 12.45 0.96
C GLY A 96 -1.08 11.69 2.27
N GLU A 97 -0.85 10.38 2.26
CA GLU A 97 -1.19 9.50 3.39
C GLU A 97 -0.04 9.32 4.39
N ALA A 98 1.22 9.35 3.93
CA ALA A 98 2.38 9.11 4.80
C ALA A 98 3.24 10.35 5.04
N GLY A 99 3.06 11.41 4.23
CA GLY A 99 3.90 12.60 4.29
C GLY A 99 5.29 12.38 3.71
N TYR A 100 5.47 11.42 2.80
CA TYR A 100 6.76 11.15 2.17
C TYR A 100 6.66 11.22 0.66
N LYS A 101 7.36 12.19 0.06
CA LYS A 101 7.53 12.24 -1.39
C LYS A 101 8.46 11.14 -1.86
N LEU A 102 8.27 10.66 -3.08
CA LEU A 102 9.13 9.65 -3.69
C LEU A 102 10.29 10.31 -4.42
N LEU A 103 11.51 9.96 -4.04
CA LEU A 103 12.72 10.35 -4.77
C LEU A 103 12.86 9.53 -6.05
N LYS A 104 12.48 8.25 -5.97
CA LYS A 104 12.64 7.31 -7.07
C LYS A 104 11.62 6.19 -6.99
N ILE A 105 11.07 5.81 -8.14
CA ILE A 105 10.29 4.58 -8.30
C ILE A 105 11.16 3.59 -9.07
N TYR A 106 11.45 2.44 -8.46
CA TYR A 106 12.28 1.39 -9.06
C TYR A 106 11.51 0.61 -10.13
N GLY A 107 10.23 0.36 -9.90
CA GLY A 107 9.37 -0.36 -10.83
C GLY A 107 8.13 -0.94 -10.16
N GLU A 108 7.24 -1.49 -10.97
CA GLU A 108 6.12 -2.32 -10.50
C GLU A 108 6.67 -3.69 -10.07
N VAL A 109 6.33 -4.12 -8.86
CA VAL A 109 6.78 -5.42 -8.31
C VAL A 109 5.67 -6.46 -8.28
N PHE A 110 4.42 -6.02 -8.25
CA PHE A 110 3.26 -6.92 -8.19
C PHE A 110 2.01 -6.25 -8.74
N THR A 111 1.14 -7.06 -9.34
CA THR A 111 -0.19 -6.67 -9.83
C THR A 111 -1.22 -7.61 -9.21
N ASP A 112 -2.21 -7.06 -8.50
CA ASP A 112 -3.33 -7.82 -7.92
C ASP A 112 -4.62 -7.47 -8.66
N HIS A 113 -5.23 -8.47 -9.29
CA HIS A 113 -6.53 -8.33 -9.94
C HIS A 113 -7.63 -8.73 -8.97
N ARG A 114 -8.35 -7.73 -8.42
CA ARG A 114 -9.40 -7.98 -7.45
C ARG A 114 -10.70 -8.30 -8.17
N THR A 115 -10.99 -9.57 -8.32
CA THR A 115 -12.15 -10.04 -9.11
C THR A 115 -13.50 -9.79 -8.44
N HIS A 116 -13.51 -9.46 -7.14
CA HIS A 116 -14.72 -9.14 -6.38
C HIS A 116 -15.11 -7.65 -6.45
N ILE A 117 -14.19 -6.78 -6.89
CA ILE A 117 -14.38 -5.34 -7.08
C ILE A 117 -13.60 -4.95 -8.33
N ASN A 118 -14.22 -4.62 -9.47
CA ASN A 118 -13.55 -4.41 -10.77
C ASN A 118 -12.34 -3.45 -10.73
N ASN A 119 -11.19 -3.94 -10.30
CA ASN A 119 -10.07 -3.13 -9.84
C ASN A 119 -8.75 -3.89 -10.00
N VAL A 120 -7.73 -3.16 -10.44
CA VAL A 120 -6.35 -3.63 -10.54
C VAL A 120 -5.51 -2.81 -9.57
N VAL A 121 -4.86 -3.49 -8.62
CA VAL A 121 -3.91 -2.86 -7.69
C VAL A 121 -2.49 -3.09 -8.20
N ARG A 122 -1.77 -2.01 -8.45
CA ARG A 122 -0.37 -2.01 -8.89
C ARG A 122 0.54 -1.59 -7.75
N ILE A 123 1.46 -2.47 -7.36
CA ILE A 123 2.37 -2.22 -6.25
C ILE A 123 3.73 -1.80 -6.80
N PHE A 124 4.19 -0.62 -6.41
CA PHE A 124 5.46 -0.06 -6.82
C PHE A 124 6.48 -0.14 -5.70
N LEU A 125 7.70 -0.60 -6.02
CA LEU A 125 8.84 -0.44 -5.14
C LEU A 125 9.42 0.97 -5.34
N ALA A 126 9.55 1.72 -4.24
CA ALA A 126 9.99 3.11 -4.30
C ALA A 126 10.93 3.47 -3.14
N GLU A 127 11.70 4.54 -3.37
CA GLU A 127 12.54 5.22 -2.39
C GLU A 127 11.86 6.53 -1.99
N PRO A 128 11.38 6.65 -0.74
CA PRO A 128 10.85 7.90 -0.22
C PRO A 128 11.99 8.86 0.16
N SER A 129 11.67 10.15 0.29
CA SER A 129 12.57 11.13 0.86
C SER A 129 12.79 10.90 2.35
N ASP A 130 13.97 11.25 2.87
CA ASP A 130 14.23 11.19 4.32
C ASP A 130 13.45 12.24 5.13
N LEU A 131 12.88 13.25 4.45
CA LEU A 131 12.10 14.31 5.07
C LEU A 131 10.61 13.96 5.05
N GLN A 132 10.02 13.82 6.24
CA GLN A 132 8.58 13.72 6.39
C GLN A 132 7.95 15.12 6.34
N THR A 133 6.96 15.29 5.47
CA THR A 133 6.08 16.45 5.37
C THR A 133 4.80 16.22 6.20
N SER A 134 3.89 17.20 6.22
CA SER A 134 2.58 17.02 6.83
C SER A 134 1.73 16.01 6.03
N ILE A 135 1.17 15.01 6.72
CA ILE A 135 0.14 14.12 6.16
C ILE A 135 -1.07 14.96 5.76
N ARG A 136 -1.39 15.00 4.46
CA ARG A 136 -2.49 15.82 3.90
C ARG A 136 -3.84 15.17 4.14
N GLU A 137 -3.88 13.84 4.20
CA GLU A 137 -5.08 13.05 4.43
C GLU A 137 -5.29 12.75 5.93
N SER A 138 -4.92 13.70 6.79
CA SER A 138 -4.96 13.52 8.24
C SER A 138 -6.36 13.31 8.81
N ASP A 139 -7.42 13.55 8.03
CA ASP A 139 -8.80 13.25 8.40
C ASP A 139 -9.10 11.75 8.26
N GLU A 140 -8.41 11.07 7.35
CA GLU A 140 -8.64 9.67 6.99
C GLU A 140 -7.59 8.72 7.55
N VAL A 141 -6.35 9.19 7.61
CA VAL A 141 -5.19 8.47 8.13
C VAL A 141 -4.85 8.99 9.53
N ASP A 142 -4.49 8.10 10.44
CA ASP A 142 -4.05 8.45 11.80
C ASP A 142 -2.72 9.23 11.74
N PRO A 143 -2.71 10.55 12.00
CA PRO A 143 -1.49 11.36 11.87
C PRO A 143 -0.47 11.06 12.98
N ASN A 144 -0.85 10.34 14.02
CA ASN A 144 0.03 9.93 15.12
C ASN A 144 0.61 8.52 14.92
N TRP A 145 0.30 7.86 13.80
CA TRP A 145 0.86 6.56 13.48
C TRP A 145 2.36 6.67 13.24
N LYS A 146 3.13 5.69 13.75
CA LYS A 146 4.54 5.57 13.42
C LYS A 146 4.66 4.85 12.06
N ASN A 147 4.76 5.62 10.98
CA ASN A 147 4.71 5.08 9.62
C ASN A 147 5.76 4.00 9.33
N TRP A 148 6.97 4.12 9.90
CA TRP A 148 8.01 3.10 9.74
C TRP A 148 7.83 1.96 10.75
N VAL A 149 7.45 0.79 10.26
CA VAL A 149 7.19 -0.43 11.05
C VAL A 149 8.26 -1.49 10.73
N SER A 150 8.88 -2.04 11.78
CA SER A 150 9.87 -3.12 11.66
C SER A 150 9.19 -4.42 11.28
N LEU A 151 9.69 -5.11 10.25
CA LEU A 151 9.23 -6.44 9.87
C LEU A 151 9.66 -7.53 10.86
N ARG A 152 10.61 -7.23 11.76
CA ARG A 152 11.06 -8.17 12.79
C ARG A 152 10.00 -8.39 13.87
N SER A 153 9.01 -7.51 14.02
CA SER A 153 7.95 -7.66 15.02
C SER A 153 6.93 -8.75 14.64
N GLY A 154 7.36 -10.00 14.61
CA GLY A 154 6.49 -11.14 14.85
C GLY A 154 6.11 -11.16 16.34
N ASN A 155 4.82 -11.14 16.64
CA ASN A 155 4.25 -11.22 17.99
C ASN A 155 4.49 -10.03 18.94
N THR A 156 3.62 -9.03 18.85
CA THR A 156 2.84 -8.62 20.03
C THR A 156 1.45 -8.19 19.57
N ALA A 157 0.50 -9.12 19.67
CA ALA A 157 -0.87 -8.74 19.92
C ALA A 157 -0.84 -7.75 21.11
N GLN A 158 -1.20 -6.50 20.84
CA GLN A 158 -1.49 -5.53 21.88
C GLN A 158 -2.61 -6.13 22.75
N LYS A 159 -2.23 -6.71 23.89
CA LYS A 159 -3.14 -6.84 25.02
C LYS A 159 -3.40 -5.41 25.49
N SER A 160 -4.54 -4.87 25.09
CA SER A 160 -5.16 -3.73 25.75
C SER A 160 -5.48 -4.13 27.19
N CYS A 161 -4.85 -3.44 28.14
CA CYS A 161 -5.33 -3.35 29.52
C CYS A 161 -6.55 -2.44 29.59
#